data_AF-A0A896T8H1-F1
#
_entry.id   AF-A0A896T8H1-F1
#
_cell.length_a   1.000
_cell.length_b   1.000
_cell.length_c   1.000
_cell.angle_alpha   90.00
_cell.angle_beta   90.00
_cell.angle_gamma   90.00
#
_symmetry.space_group_name_H-M   'P 1'
#
loop_
_entity.id
_entity.type
_entity.pdbx_description
1 polymer ?
#
loop_
_entity_poly.entity_id
_entity_poly.type
_entity_poly.pdbx_seq_one_letter_code
_entity_poly.pdbx_strand_id
1 'polypeptide(L)'
;MNFEFEDFVIREVGHEQRTMQTSKKVNNVLTDVTIFQVKGLNESFDLLYCVGKNGDSWVVAEKIESLSHHLHRAQRTRMSIEKFKGNNYCRLCQEVKKGKDWSQTKKSLPLSEFGKYSKNPIRKTFSELGAKIGTLAELVDETNQNRKQYALLFSPQEIKVPLCAYLLKIISPLI
;
A
#
# COMPACT_ATOMS: atom_id res chain seq x y z
N MET A 1 12.04 -12.52 0.77
CA MET A 1 11.22 -12.45 1.99
C MET A 1 9.93 -13.25 1.80
N ASN A 2 9.49 -14.05 2.77
CA ASN A 2 8.21 -14.80 2.72
C ASN A 2 7.43 -14.59 4.03
N PHE A 3 6.12 -14.39 3.96
CA PHE A 3 5.25 -14.24 5.14
C PHE A 3 3.78 -14.48 4.80
N GLU A 4 2.95 -14.62 5.83
CA GLU A 4 1.50 -14.77 5.71
C GLU A 4 0.78 -13.57 6.35
N PHE A 5 -0.36 -13.20 5.78
CA PHE A 5 -1.17 -12.11 6.29
C PHE A 5 -2.61 -12.22 5.78
N GLU A 6 -3.60 -12.30 6.68
CA GLU A 6 -5.04 -12.34 6.34
C GLU A 6 -5.38 -13.39 5.26
N ASP A 7 -4.93 -14.64 5.46
CA ASP A 7 -5.02 -15.80 4.54
C ASP A 7 -4.22 -15.71 3.24
N PHE A 8 -3.52 -14.60 3.00
CA PHE A 8 -2.61 -14.51 1.87
C PHE A 8 -1.24 -15.09 2.23
N VAL A 9 -0.68 -15.86 1.31
CA VAL A 9 0.75 -16.21 1.30
C VAL A 9 1.46 -15.21 0.39
N ILE A 10 2.44 -14.49 0.93
CA ILE A 10 3.21 -13.46 0.22
C ILE A 10 4.67 -13.91 0.10
N ARG A 11 5.19 -13.92 -1.13
CA ARG A 11 6.56 -14.35 -1.44
C ARG A 11 7.23 -13.34 -2.35
N GLU A 12 8.41 -12.88 -1.96
CA GLU A 12 9.28 -12.12 -2.84
C GLU A 12 9.80 -13.03 -3.96
N VAL A 13 9.58 -12.64 -5.21
CA VAL A 13 9.88 -13.46 -6.39
C VAL A 13 10.88 -12.81 -7.35
N GLY A 14 11.21 -11.54 -7.16
CA GLY A 14 12.20 -10.88 -8.01
C GLY A 14 12.39 -9.40 -7.75
N HIS A 15 13.40 -8.87 -8.43
CA HIS A 15 13.75 -7.46 -8.47
C HIS A 15 14.00 -7.06 -9.92
N GLU A 16 13.53 -5.89 -10.32
CA GLU A 16 13.75 -5.37 -11.66
C GLU A 16 13.73 -3.84 -11.68
N GLN A 17 14.12 -3.27 -12.82
CA GLN A 17 14.03 -1.83 -13.06
C GLN A 17 12.97 -1.53 -14.12
N ARG A 18 12.13 -0.54 -13.83
CA ARG A 18 11.08 -0.07 -14.75
C ARG A 18 11.08 1.45 -14.83
N THR A 19 10.60 1.96 -15.96
CA THR A 19 10.27 3.38 -16.12
C THR A 19 8.81 3.58 -15.76
N MET A 20 8.52 4.32 -14.69
CA MET A 20 7.17 4.45 -14.12
C MET A 20 6.80 5.91 -13.82
N GLN A 21 5.48 6.18 -13.75
CA GLN A 21 4.96 7.44 -13.20
C GLN A 21 4.91 7.34 -11.67
N THR A 22 5.53 8.28 -10.96
CA THR A 22 5.61 8.25 -9.49
C THR A 22 4.32 8.67 -8.79
N SER A 23 4.26 8.45 -7.47
CA SER A 23 3.20 8.97 -6.58
C SER A 23 2.94 10.46 -6.76
N LYS A 24 3.98 11.25 -7.06
CA LYS A 24 3.86 12.70 -7.29
C LYS A 24 3.59 13.08 -8.76
N LYS A 25 3.17 12.12 -9.59
CA LYS A 25 2.88 12.31 -11.03
C LYS A 25 4.11 12.69 -11.87
N VAL A 26 5.31 12.36 -11.40
CA VAL A 26 6.53 12.54 -12.21
C VAL A 26 6.61 11.39 -13.20
N ASN A 27 6.61 11.69 -14.49
CA ASN A 27 6.66 10.69 -15.55
C ASN A 27 8.09 10.18 -15.79
N ASN A 28 8.19 8.98 -16.36
CA ASN A 28 9.43 8.38 -16.82
C ASN A 28 10.54 8.26 -15.77
N VAL A 29 10.19 7.98 -14.52
CA VAL A 29 11.17 7.80 -13.45
C VAL A 29 11.68 6.36 -13.45
N LEU A 30 13.00 6.20 -13.55
CA LEU A 30 13.65 4.92 -13.32
C LEU A 30 13.34 4.47 -11.89
N THR A 31 12.77 3.28 -11.76
CA THR A 31 12.17 2.77 -10.54
C THR A 31 12.72 1.39 -10.28
N ASP A 32 13.31 1.20 -9.10
CA ASP A 32 13.66 -0.12 -8.59
C ASP A 32 12.37 -0.77 -8.04
N VAL A 33 12.03 -1.96 -8.51
CA VAL A 33 10.79 -2.67 -8.21
C VAL A 33 11.11 -3.99 -7.55
N THR A 34 10.62 -4.20 -6.34
CA THR A 34 10.60 -5.51 -5.68
C THR A 34 9.23 -6.15 -5.86
N ILE A 35 9.20 -7.37 -6.39
CA ILE A 35 7.99 -8.09 -6.77
C ILE A 35 7.65 -9.12 -5.70
N PHE A 36 6.41 -9.07 -5.21
CA PHE A 36 5.86 -10.03 -4.27
C PHE A 36 4.67 -10.75 -4.91
N GLN A 37 4.81 -12.05 -5.18
CA GLN A 37 3.68 -12.87 -5.54
C GLN A 37 2.79 -13.08 -4.31
N VAL A 38 1.50 -12.83 -4.47
CA VAL A 38 0.47 -13.01 -3.46
C VAL A 38 -0.50 -14.08 -3.93
N LYS A 39 -0.76 -15.06 -3.07
CA LYS A 39 -1.71 -16.14 -3.33
C LYS A 39 -2.71 -16.24 -2.18
N GLY A 40 -3.98 -16.08 -2.50
CA GLY A 40 -5.11 -16.35 -1.61
C GLY A 40 -5.83 -17.64 -2.00
N LEU A 41 -7.09 -17.78 -1.58
CA LEU A 41 -7.88 -18.99 -1.83
C LEU A 41 -8.27 -19.12 -3.31
N ASN A 42 -8.79 -18.04 -3.91
CA ASN A 42 -9.34 -18.02 -5.26
C ASN A 42 -8.69 -16.94 -6.15
N GLU A 43 -7.57 -16.38 -5.68
CA GLU A 43 -6.93 -15.23 -6.29
C GLU A 43 -5.40 -15.30 -6.20
N SER A 44 -4.76 -14.81 -7.25
CA SER A 44 -3.31 -14.66 -7.35
C SER A 44 -3.00 -13.32 -8.01
N PHE A 45 -2.01 -12.61 -7.51
CA PHE A 45 -1.58 -11.33 -8.08
C PHE A 45 -0.17 -10.97 -7.62
N ASP A 46 0.47 -10.03 -8.31
CA ASP A 46 1.75 -9.47 -7.90
C ASP A 46 1.52 -8.15 -7.15
N LEU A 47 2.08 -8.00 -5.95
CA LEU A 47 2.29 -6.70 -5.33
C LEU A 47 3.69 -6.19 -5.67
N LEU A 48 3.76 -4.94 -6.12
CA LEU A 48 5.01 -4.27 -6.43
C LEU A 48 5.30 -3.23 -5.35
N TYR A 49 6.44 -3.36 -4.68
CA TYR A 49 7.01 -2.29 -3.88
C TYR A 49 7.97 -1.49 -4.77
N CYS A 50 7.62 -0.24 -5.03
CA CYS A 50 8.33 0.60 -5.99
C CYS A 50 9.09 1.71 -5.29
N VAL A 51 10.35 1.91 -5.69
CA VAL A 51 11.19 3.03 -5.25
C VAL A 51 11.76 3.76 -6.46
N GLY A 52 11.27 4.96 -6.73
CA GLY A 52 11.78 5.81 -7.79
C GLY A 52 13.15 6.38 -7.43
N LYS A 53 14.04 6.58 -8.41
CA LYS A 53 15.33 7.28 -8.20
C LYS A 53 15.17 8.70 -7.66
N ASN A 54 14.01 9.31 -7.86
CA ASN A 54 13.66 10.60 -7.26
C ASN A 54 13.28 10.51 -5.76
N GLY A 55 13.34 9.32 -5.16
CA GLY A 55 13.07 9.07 -3.75
C GLY A 55 11.59 8.85 -3.40
N ASP A 56 10.68 8.88 -4.38
CA ASP A 56 9.28 8.53 -4.17
C ASP A 56 9.11 7.01 -3.99
N SER A 57 8.16 6.60 -3.15
CA SER A 57 7.87 5.18 -2.92
C SER A 57 6.37 4.91 -2.89
N TRP A 58 5.95 3.75 -3.40
CA TRP A 58 4.55 3.36 -3.47
C TRP A 58 4.37 1.84 -3.62
N VAL A 59 3.15 1.37 -3.39
CA VAL A 59 2.71 0.00 -3.65
C VAL A 59 1.59 -0.01 -4.70
N VAL A 60 1.66 -0.96 -5.63
CA VAL A 60 0.62 -1.27 -6.64
C VAL A 60 0.42 -2.77 -6.76
N ALA A 61 -0.73 -3.19 -7.29
CA ALA A 61 -0.99 -4.57 -7.69
C ALA A 61 -1.00 -4.72 -9.22
N GLU A 62 -0.47 -5.83 -9.72
CA GLU A 62 -0.49 -6.21 -11.14
C GLU A 62 -0.80 -7.71 -11.30
N LYS A 63 -0.96 -8.16 -12.56
CA LYS A 63 -1.22 -9.57 -12.93
C LYS A 63 -2.31 -10.25 -12.09
N ILE A 64 -3.44 -9.58 -11.94
CA ILE A 64 -4.54 -10.10 -11.11
C ILE A 64 -5.26 -11.21 -11.85
N GLU A 65 -5.29 -12.38 -11.22
CA GLU A 65 -6.07 -13.56 -11.57
C GLU A 65 -7.05 -13.83 -10.42
N SER A 66 -8.35 -13.65 -10.64
CA SER A 66 -9.36 -13.84 -9.60
C SER A 66 -10.74 -14.11 -10.18
N LEU A 67 -11.56 -14.85 -9.44
CA LEU A 67 -12.99 -14.99 -9.72
C LEU A 67 -13.77 -13.70 -9.44
N SER A 68 -13.28 -12.83 -8.56
CA SER A 68 -13.91 -11.53 -8.31
C SER A 68 -13.53 -10.53 -9.39
N HIS A 69 -14.48 -10.20 -10.27
CA HIS A 69 -14.30 -9.14 -11.27
C HIS A 69 -13.98 -7.76 -10.66
N HIS A 70 -14.35 -7.54 -9.40
CA HIS A 70 -14.05 -6.30 -8.70
C HIS A 70 -12.56 -6.16 -8.38
N LEU A 71 -11.84 -7.28 -8.17
CA LEU A 71 -10.43 -7.25 -7.81
C LEU A 71 -9.54 -6.67 -8.90
N HIS A 72 -9.89 -6.84 -10.18
CA HIS A 72 -9.17 -6.21 -11.30
C HIS A 72 -9.11 -4.67 -11.21
N ARG A 73 -10.01 -4.04 -10.44
CA ARG A 73 -9.93 -2.59 -10.17
C ARG A 73 -8.65 -2.22 -9.44
N ALA A 74 -8.07 -3.11 -8.64
CA ALA A 74 -6.84 -2.85 -7.88
C ALA A 74 -5.64 -2.52 -8.77
N GLN A 75 -5.58 -3.03 -10.02
CA GLN A 75 -4.54 -2.68 -11.00
C GLN A 75 -4.52 -1.19 -11.34
N ARG A 76 -5.64 -0.50 -11.11
CA ARG A 76 -5.77 0.94 -11.32
C ARG A 76 -5.65 1.71 -10.02
N THR A 77 -5.07 1.12 -8.98
CA THR A 77 -4.93 1.73 -7.66
C THR A 77 -3.53 1.64 -7.13
N ARG A 78 -3.14 2.63 -6.33
CA ARG A 78 -1.86 2.64 -5.64
C ARG A 78 -1.99 3.21 -4.24
N MET A 79 -0.99 2.92 -3.42
CA MET A 79 -0.82 3.52 -2.11
C MET A 79 0.58 4.13 -2.02
N SER A 80 0.65 5.42 -1.73
CA SER A 80 1.90 6.17 -1.60
C SER A 80 2.53 5.99 -0.23
N ILE A 81 3.86 6.01 -0.20
CA ILE A 81 4.69 5.98 1.01
C ILE A 81 5.50 7.28 1.05
N GLU A 82 5.37 8.01 2.15
CA GLU A 82 6.03 9.29 2.38
C GLU A 82 7.04 9.16 3.52
N LYS A 83 8.02 10.07 3.58
CA LYS A 83 9.09 10.07 4.59
C LYS A 83 8.80 11.10 5.67
N PHE A 84 9.11 10.78 6.93
CA PHE A 84 8.99 11.69 8.06
C PHE A 84 10.02 11.37 9.14
N LYS A 85 10.91 12.33 9.46
CA LYS A 85 11.92 12.24 10.53
C LYS A 85 12.65 10.87 10.59
N GLY A 86 13.13 10.38 9.45
CA GLY A 86 13.85 9.10 9.34
C GLY A 86 12.96 7.85 9.24
N ASN A 87 11.65 7.99 9.42
CA ASN A 87 10.66 6.94 9.23
C ASN A 87 9.93 7.07 7.89
N ASN A 88 9.15 6.03 7.56
CA ASN A 88 8.18 6.04 6.48
C ASN A 88 6.76 6.04 7.04
N TYR A 89 5.82 6.60 6.27
CA TYR A 89 4.41 6.41 6.55
C TYR A 89 3.60 6.21 5.27
N CYS A 90 2.61 5.32 5.31
CA CYS A 90 1.62 5.20 4.27
C CYS A 90 0.28 5.75 4.78
N ARG A 91 -0.31 6.66 4.00
CA ARG A 91 -1.67 7.12 4.28
C ARG A 91 -2.62 5.99 3.93
N LEU A 92 -3.64 5.75 4.76
CA LEU A 92 -4.71 4.80 4.45
C LEU A 92 -5.69 5.43 3.45
N CYS A 93 -5.19 5.89 2.31
CA CYS A 93 -5.95 6.42 1.19
C CYS A 93 -5.63 5.67 -0.09
N GLN A 94 -6.64 5.57 -0.96
CA GLN A 94 -6.50 4.96 -2.27
C GLN A 94 -6.35 6.06 -3.33
N GLU A 95 -5.32 5.94 -4.17
CA GLU A 95 -5.14 6.77 -5.36
C GLU A 95 -5.52 5.96 -6.60
N VAL A 96 -6.22 6.57 -7.56
CA VAL A 96 -6.81 5.84 -8.70
C VAL A 96 -6.28 6.37 -10.03
N LYS A 97 -5.92 5.49 -10.96
CA LYS A 97 -5.50 5.85 -12.32
C LYS A 97 -6.69 6.35 -13.16
N LYS A 98 -6.62 7.57 -13.67
CA LYS A 98 -7.57 8.16 -14.63
C LYS A 98 -6.87 8.40 -15.97
N GLY A 99 -7.20 7.57 -16.96
CA GLY A 99 -6.50 7.61 -18.26
C GLY A 99 -5.03 7.21 -18.11
N LYS A 100 -4.12 8.07 -18.58
CA LYS A 100 -2.67 7.84 -18.49
C LYS A 100 -2.09 8.25 -17.13
N ASP A 101 -2.80 9.10 -16.39
CA ASP A 101 -2.29 9.71 -15.15
C ASP A 101 -2.91 9.12 -13.89
N TRP A 102 -2.11 9.06 -12.83
CA TRP A 102 -2.63 8.79 -11.49
C TRP A 102 -3.38 10.01 -10.96
N SER A 103 -4.68 9.86 -10.67
CA SER A 103 -5.46 10.93 -10.07
C SER A 103 -5.12 11.13 -8.60
N GLN A 104 -5.24 12.38 -8.12
CA GLN A 104 -5.12 12.73 -6.70
C GLN A 104 -6.39 12.41 -5.90
N THR A 105 -7.41 11.78 -6.48
CA THR A 105 -8.65 11.49 -5.74
C THR A 105 -8.34 10.45 -4.67
N LYS A 106 -8.13 10.93 -3.44
CA LYS A 106 -7.84 10.14 -2.24
C LYS A 106 -9.15 9.76 -1.60
N LYS A 107 -9.59 8.50 -1.73
CA LYS A 107 -10.64 7.97 -0.84
C LYS A 107 -10.00 7.63 0.50
N SER A 108 -10.14 8.52 1.48
CA SER A 108 -9.87 8.16 2.88
C SER A 108 -10.97 7.21 3.34
N LEU A 109 -10.61 6.13 4.04
CA LEU A 109 -11.60 5.32 4.75
C LEU A 109 -11.37 5.52 6.26
N PRO A 110 -12.43 5.58 7.07
CA PRO A 110 -12.31 5.52 8.51
C PRO A 110 -11.57 4.26 8.99
N LEU A 111 -11.00 4.33 10.19
CA LEU A 111 -10.30 3.20 10.79
C LEU A 111 -11.21 1.97 10.99
N SER A 112 -12.51 2.19 11.24
CA SER A 112 -13.50 1.13 11.38
C SER A 112 -13.68 0.33 10.09
N GLU A 113 -13.68 1.00 8.93
CA GLU A 113 -13.76 0.33 7.63
C GLU A 113 -12.46 -0.41 7.29
N PHE A 114 -11.31 0.11 7.72
CA PHE A 114 -10.03 -0.60 7.59
C PHE A 114 -10.00 -1.88 8.45
N GLY A 115 -10.55 -1.82 9.67
CA GLY A 115 -10.63 -2.97 10.57
C GLY A 115 -11.66 -4.03 10.15
N LYS A 116 -12.69 -3.67 9.38
CA LYS A 116 -13.75 -4.59 8.93
C LYS A 116 -13.23 -5.81 8.17
N TYR A 117 -12.12 -5.64 7.46
CA TYR A 117 -11.55 -6.68 6.59
C TYR A 117 -10.41 -7.47 7.24
N SER A 118 -10.08 -7.18 8.49
CA SER A 118 -9.03 -7.88 9.24
C SER A 118 -9.67 -8.89 10.18
N LYS A 119 -9.12 -10.11 10.23
CA LYS A 119 -9.52 -11.13 11.20
C LYS A 119 -8.95 -10.86 12.59
N ASN A 120 -7.94 -9.99 12.67
CA ASN A 120 -7.22 -9.69 13.90
C ASN A 120 -7.39 -8.21 14.29
N PRO A 121 -7.18 -7.84 15.56
CA PRO A 121 -7.19 -6.43 15.96
C PRO A 121 -6.07 -5.64 15.25
N ILE A 122 -6.44 -4.80 14.27
CA ILE A 122 -5.49 -4.06 13.42
C ILE A 122 -4.39 -3.31 14.18
N ARG A 123 -4.68 -2.74 15.36
CA ARG A 123 -3.68 -2.04 16.16
C ARG A 123 -2.59 -2.99 16.67
N LYS A 124 -2.98 -4.19 17.12
CA LYS A 124 -2.07 -5.22 17.58
C LYS A 124 -1.25 -5.76 16.39
N THR A 125 -1.94 -6.12 15.31
CA THR A 125 -1.31 -6.67 14.10
C THR A 125 -0.23 -5.74 13.53
N PHE A 126 -0.53 -4.46 13.36
CA PHE A 126 0.46 -3.52 12.83
C PHE A 126 1.57 -3.18 13.85
N SER A 127 1.28 -3.20 15.15
CA SER A 127 2.32 -3.05 16.17
C SER A 127 3.32 -4.20 16.15
N GLU A 128 2.87 -5.44 15.94
CA GLU A 128 3.73 -6.62 15.79
C GLU A 128 4.59 -6.57 14.52
N LEU A 129 4.10 -5.89 13.48
CA LEU A 129 4.86 -5.58 12.26
C LEU A 129 5.78 -4.35 12.41
N GLY A 130 5.94 -3.79 13.61
CA GLY A 130 6.80 -2.62 13.85
C GLY A 130 6.21 -1.29 13.39
N ALA A 131 4.89 -1.18 13.25
CA ALA A 131 4.20 0.03 12.83
C ALA A 131 3.28 0.61 13.91
N LYS A 132 3.17 1.95 13.92
CA LYS A 132 2.20 2.69 14.73
C LYS A 132 1.05 3.17 13.86
N ILE A 133 -0.18 2.87 14.26
CA ILE A 133 -1.40 3.33 13.61
C ILE A 133 -2.02 4.51 14.37
N GLY A 134 -2.36 5.57 13.65
CA GLY A 134 -2.84 6.81 14.24
C GLY A 134 -3.26 7.81 13.17
N THR A 135 -3.74 8.97 13.61
CA THR A 135 -4.03 10.08 12.70
C THR A 135 -2.73 10.76 12.23
N LEU A 136 -2.75 11.47 11.11
CA LEU A 136 -1.59 12.23 10.64
C LEU A 136 -1.14 13.29 11.65
N ALA A 137 -2.07 13.86 12.42
CA ALA A 137 -1.74 14.76 13.53
C ALA A 137 -0.87 14.07 14.59
N GLU A 138 -1.22 12.84 14.97
CA GLU A 138 -0.55 12.06 16.03
C GLU A 138 0.78 11.45 15.59
N LEU A 139 0.91 11.13 14.30
CA LEU A 139 2.05 10.38 13.77
C LEU A 139 3.13 11.27 13.18
N VAL A 140 2.73 12.34 12.48
CA VAL A 140 3.63 13.14 11.65
C VAL A 140 3.43 14.65 11.82
N ASP A 141 2.86 15.06 12.95
CA ASP A 141 2.64 16.47 13.32
C ASP A 141 1.85 17.27 12.27
N GLU A 142 0.98 16.61 11.48
CA GLU A 142 0.23 17.26 10.40
C GLU A 142 -0.85 18.19 10.98
N THR A 143 -0.85 19.45 10.54
CA THR A 143 -1.76 20.49 11.05
C THR A 143 -2.84 20.91 10.04
N ASN A 144 -2.67 20.55 8.77
CA ASN A 144 -3.58 20.95 7.69
C ASN A 144 -4.91 20.17 7.70
N GLN A 145 -5.71 20.30 6.64
CA GLN A 145 -7.00 19.63 6.49
C GLN A 145 -6.93 18.08 6.53
N ASN A 146 -5.76 17.49 6.26
CA ASN A 146 -5.54 16.05 6.27
C ASN A 146 -5.26 15.50 7.66
N ARG A 147 -5.09 16.33 8.69
CA ARG A 147 -4.65 15.93 10.04
C ARG A 147 -5.44 14.76 10.65
N LYS A 148 -6.73 14.62 10.31
CA LYS A 148 -7.62 13.53 10.79
C LYS A 148 -7.54 12.23 9.97
N GLN A 149 -6.79 12.20 8.87
CA GLN A 149 -6.60 10.99 8.07
C GLN A 149 -5.76 9.99 8.85
N TYR A 150 -6.12 8.71 8.76
CA TYR A 150 -5.33 7.64 9.36
C TYR A 150 -4.16 7.24 8.47
N ALA A 151 -3.06 6.89 9.12
CA ALA A 151 -1.84 6.38 8.50
C ALA A 151 -1.19 5.31 9.37
N LEU A 152 -0.20 4.64 8.79
CA LEU A 152 0.74 3.77 9.48
C LEU A 152 2.12 4.39 9.38
N LEU A 153 2.78 4.62 10.52
CA LEU A 153 4.17 5.07 10.62
C LEU A 153 5.05 3.87 10.96
N PHE A 154 6.14 3.66 10.23
CA PHE A 154 7.00 2.48 10.35
C PHE A 154 8.44 2.77 9.93
N SER A 155 9.36 1.91 10.35
CA SER A 155 10.77 2.03 9.96
C SER A 155 10.96 1.73 8.47
N PRO A 156 11.89 2.39 7.75
CA PRO A 156 12.07 2.15 6.31
C PRO A 156 12.43 0.71 5.92
N GLN A 157 12.95 -0.09 6.86
CA GLN A 157 13.27 -1.51 6.66
C GLN A 157 12.02 -2.41 6.72
N GLU A 158 10.91 -1.93 7.27
CA GLU A 158 9.68 -2.72 7.47
C GLU A 158 8.77 -2.70 6.23
N ILE A 159 9.27 -3.26 5.12
CA ILE A 159 8.54 -3.33 3.83
C ILE A 159 7.21 -4.10 3.94
N LYS A 160 7.08 -5.01 4.92
CA LYS A 160 5.84 -5.75 5.16
C LYS A 160 4.66 -4.83 5.48
N VAL A 161 4.90 -3.74 6.21
CA VAL A 161 3.86 -2.81 6.67
C VAL A 161 3.05 -2.24 5.50
N PRO A 162 3.65 -1.59 4.49
CA PRO A 162 2.89 -1.05 3.37
C PRO A 162 2.25 -2.14 2.50
N LEU A 163 2.84 -3.35 2.40
CA LEU A 163 2.21 -4.46 1.68
C LEU A 163 0.92 -4.92 2.38
N CYS A 164 0.98 -5.18 3.70
CA CYS A 164 -0.16 -5.57 4.52
C CYS A 164 -1.25 -4.48 4.53
N ALA A 165 -0.84 -3.21 4.62
CA ALA A 165 -1.76 -2.08 4.54
C ALA A 165 -2.47 -2.03 3.18
N TYR A 166 -1.75 -2.25 2.07
CA TYR A 166 -2.35 -2.31 0.74
C TYR A 166 -3.40 -3.44 0.65
N LEU A 167 -3.06 -4.63 1.15
CA LEU A 167 -3.96 -5.79 1.16
C LEU A 167 -5.28 -5.45 1.87
N LEU A 168 -5.24 -5.04 3.14
CA LEU A 168 -6.45 -4.71 3.89
C LEU A 168 -7.23 -3.54 3.29
N LYS A 169 -6.53 -2.55 2.76
CA LYS A 169 -7.15 -1.29 2.35
C LYS A 169 -7.78 -1.36 0.97
N ILE A 170 -7.18 -2.10 0.06
CA ILE A 170 -7.47 -2.07 -1.38
C ILE A 170 -7.92 -3.44 -1.87
N ILE A 171 -7.24 -4.51 -1.48
CA ILE A 171 -7.52 -5.86 -1.99
C ILE A 171 -8.72 -6.49 -1.27
N SER A 172 -8.69 -6.58 0.05
CA SER A 172 -9.75 -7.22 0.85
C SER A 172 -11.15 -6.64 0.62
N PRO A 173 -11.34 -5.32 0.38
CA PRO A 173 -12.66 -4.77 0.04
C PRO A 173 -13.19 -5.14 -1.36
N LEU A 174 -12.35 -5.70 -2.22
CA LEU A 174 -12.68 -6.05 -3.61
C LEU A 174 -12.86 -7.56 -3.83
N ILE A 175 -12.58 -8.38 -2.82
CA ILE A 175 -12.83 -9.82 -2.80
C ILE A 175 -14.21 -10.04 -2.19
#